data_AF-A0A1F8T8X1-F1
#
_entry.id   AF-A0A1F8T8X1-F1
#
_cell.length_a   1.000
_cell.length_b   1.000
_cell.length_c   1.000
_cell.angle_alpha   90.00
_cell.angle_beta   90.00
_cell.angle_gamma   90.00
#
_symmetry.space_group_name_H-M   'P 1'
#
loop_
_entity.id
_entity.type
_entity.pdbx_description
1 polymer ?
#
loop_
_entity_poly.entity_id
_entity_poly.type
_entity_poly.pdbx_seq_one_letter_code
_entity_poly.pdbx_strand_id
1 'polypeptide(L)' 'MTEEANQLGIGPMGFGGKTTVLGTKITALNRLPASFFVSISYMCWAYRRRKLTLQGDHIQYA' A
#
# COMPACT_ATOMS: atom_id res chain seq x y z
N MET A 1 -4.21 6.52 -9.54
CA MET A 1 -3.76 5.12 -9.36
C MET A 1 -4.79 4.17 -8.76
N THR A 2 -5.44 4.43 -7.62
CA THR A 2 -6.45 3.48 -7.08
C THR A 2 -7.62 3.29 -8.05
N GLU A 3 -8.18 4.39 -8.58
CA GLU A 3 -9.27 4.33 -9.57
C GLU A 3 -8.84 3.66 -10.88
N GLU A 4 -7.68 4.03 -11.42
CA GLU A 4 -7.10 3.40 -12.61
C GLU A 4 -6.91 1.88 -12.43
N ALA A 5 -6.38 1.44 -11.29
CA ALA A 5 -6.20 0.02 -10.99
C ALA A 5 -7.54 -0.73 -10.87
N ASN A 6 -8.59 -0.04 -10.44
CA ASN A 6 -9.95 -0.57 -10.38
C ASN A 6 -10.63 -0.68 -11.75
N GLN A 7 -10.12 -0.01 -12.79
CA GLN A 7 -10.58 -0.20 -14.17
C GLN A 7 -10.16 -1.55 -14.76
N LEU A 8 -9.19 -2.25 -14.15
CA LEU A 8 -8.74 -3.57 -14.61
C LEU A 8 -9.82 -4.65 -14.54
N GLY A 9 -10.89 -4.45 -13.76
CA GLY A 9 -12.02 -5.38 -13.70
C GLY A 9 -11.72 -6.74 -13.05
N ILE A 10 -10.52 -6.93 -12.48
CA ILE A 10 -10.05 -8.17 -11.87
C ILE A 10 -10.88 -8.52 -10.64
N GLY A 11 -11.29 -7.52 -9.86
CA GLY A 11 -12.07 -7.69 -8.64
C GLY A 11 -11.33 -8.42 -7.51
N PRO A 12 -12.01 -8.64 -6.37
CA PRO A 12 -11.41 -9.32 -5.23
C PRO A 12 -11.03 -10.76 -5.58
N MET A 13 -9.79 -11.16 -5.26
CA MET A 13 -9.27 -12.52 -5.49
C MET A 13 -9.29 -12.99 -6.97
N GLY A 14 -9.53 -12.09 -7.94
CA GLY A 14 -9.62 -12.44 -9.35
C GLY A 14 -11.00 -12.92 -9.82
N PHE A 15 -12.05 -12.78 -9.02
CA PHE A 15 -13.41 -13.21 -9.38
C PHE A 15 -14.18 -12.20 -10.24
N GLY A 16 -13.51 -11.16 -10.73
CA GLY A 16 -14.13 -10.08 -11.47
C GLY A 16 -14.79 -9.04 -10.56
N GLY A 17 -14.95 -7.83 -11.07
CA GLY A 17 -15.69 -6.76 -10.41
C GLY A 17 -14.97 -5.42 -10.41
N LYS A 18 -15.63 -4.41 -9.82
CA LYS A 18 -15.20 -3.01 -9.86
C LYS A 18 -14.03 -2.68 -8.91
N THR A 19 -13.71 -3.57 -7.96
CA THR A 19 -12.74 -3.28 -6.89
C THR A 19 -11.60 -4.29 -6.94
N THR A 20 -10.53 -3.93 -7.65
CA THR A 20 -9.27 -4.69 -7.74
C THR A 20 -8.35 -4.39 -6.57
N VAL A 21 -8.22 -3.12 -6.18
CA VAL A 21 -7.40 -2.67 -5.04
C VAL A 21 -8.22 -1.84 -4.08
N LEU A 22 -7.96 -2.01 -2.78
CA LEU A 22 -8.64 -1.25 -1.72
C LEU A 22 -8.07 0.17 -1.57
N GLY A 23 -6.81 0.37 -1.95
CA GLY A 23 -6.15 1.65 -1.86
C GLY A 23 -4.70 1.56 -2.30
N THR A 24 -4.16 2.70 -2.74
CA THR A 24 -2.77 2.82 -3.17
C THR A 24 -2.08 3.90 -2.36
N LYS A 25 -0.85 3.61 -1.91
CA LYS A 25 0.05 4.60 -1.30
C LYS A 25 1.25 4.79 -2.20
N ILE A 26 1.53 6.04 -2.56
CA ILE A 26 2.62 6.41 -3.46
C ILE A 26 3.49 7.43 -2.74
N THR A 27 4.80 7.21 -2.77
CA THR A 27 5.79 8.18 -2.30
C THR A 27 6.93 8.23 -3.29
N ALA A 28 7.63 9.35 -3.32
CA ALA A 28 8.87 9.51 -4.06
C ALA A 28 10.03 9.68 -3.07
N LEU A 29 11.22 9.28 -3.50
CA LEU A 29 12.47 9.54 -2.81
C LEU A 29 13.43 10.21 -3.78
N ASN A 30 14.29 11.09 -3.26
CA ASN A 30 15.36 11.67 -4.05
C ASN A 30 16.30 10.55 -4.54
N ARG A 31 16.82 10.72 -5.75
CA ARG A 31 17.66 9.74 -6.43
C ARG A 31 18.69 10.44 -7.29
N LEU A 32 19.76 9.73 -7.66
CA LEU A 32 20.71 10.21 -8.66
C LEU A 32 19.98 10.46 -10.00
N PRO A 33 20.25 11.56 -10.72
CA PRO A 33 19.55 11.88 -11.97
C PRO A 33 19.62 10.74 -13.00
N ALA A 34 20.75 10.06 -13.07
CA ALA A 34 21.03 8.96 -14.01
C ALA A 34 20.34 7.62 -13.69
N SER A 35 19.66 7.48 -12.55
CA SER A 35 19.04 6.20 -12.15
C SER A 35 17.63 6.38 -11.64
N PHE A 36 16.63 5.71 -12.25
CA PHE A 36 15.22 5.73 -11.83
C PHE A 36 14.84 4.41 -11.16
N PHE A 37 14.67 4.43 -9.84
CA PHE A 37 14.27 3.25 -9.06
C PHE A 37 12.75 3.25 -8.81
N VAL A 38 12.11 2.12 -9.08
CA VAL A 38 10.69 1.90 -8.80
C VAL A 38 10.55 0.64 -7.97
N SER A 39 9.75 0.70 -6.91
CA SER A 39 9.43 -0.45 -6.08
C SER A 39 7.92 -0.52 -5.88
N ILE A 40 7.38 -1.73 -6.01
CA ILE A 40 5.94 -2.00 -5.86
C ILE A 40 5.80 -3.11 -4.83
N SER A 41 4.92 -2.89 -3.85
CA SER A 41 4.55 -3.89 -2.86
C SER A 41 3.05 -3.84 -2.67
N TYR A 42 2.43 -5.01 -2.51
CA TYR A 42 0.99 -5.14 -2.28
C TYR A 42 0.74 -5.74 -0.89
N MET A 43 -0.29 -5.23 -0.21
CA MET A 43 -0.85 -5.86 0.98
C MET A 43 -2.09 -6.64 0.57
N CYS A 44 -2.21 -7.87 1.05
CA CYS A 44 -3.40 -8.67 0.81
C CYS A 44 -4.55 -8.24 1.74
N TRP A 45 -5.73 -8.84 1.51
CA TRP A 45 -6.90 -8.75 2.39
C TRP A 45 -6.55 -8.94 3.88
N ALA A 46 -5.62 -9.85 4.19
CA ALA A 46 -5.22 -10.18 5.56
C ALA A 46 -4.25 -9.12 6.14
N TYR A 47 -4.71 -7.86 6.18
CA TYR A 47 -3.94 -6.72 6.66
C TYR A 47 -3.68 -6.81 8.16
N ARG A 48 -2.47 -7.24 8.52
CA ARG A 48 -2.01 -7.39 9.91
C ARG A 48 -0.90 -6.39 10.21
N ARG A 49 -1.25 -5.11 10.32
CA ARG A 49 -0.33 -4.05 10.75
C ARG A 49 -0.81 -3.46 12.08
N ARG A 50 0.07 -3.42 13.06
CA ARG A 50 -0.11 -2.71 14.34
C ARG A 50 1.05 -1.74 14.54
N LYS A 51 0.82 -0.67 15.30
CA LYS A 51 1.85 0.29 15.66
C LYS A 51 1.97 0.34 17.18
N LEU A 52 3.19 0.25 17.67
CA LEU A 52 3.54 0.57 19.06
C LEU A 52 4.35 1.87 19.04
N THR A 53 4.09 2.76 19.98
CA THR A 53 4.91 3.95 20.21
C THR A 53 5.36 3.95 21.66
N LEU A 54 6.68 4.04 21.86
CA LEU A 54 7.32 4.12 23.17
C LEU A 54 7.88 5.54 23.33
N GLN A 55 7.54 6.22 24.43
CA GLN A 55 8.07 7.52 24.81
C GLN A 55 8.49 7.48 26.28
N GLY A 56 9.78 7.32 26.55
CA GLY A 56 10.27 7.01 27.89
C GLY A 56 9.65 5.69 28.39
N ASP A 57 8.97 5.74 29.53
CA ASP A 57 8.24 4.60 30.10
C ASP A 57 6.78 4.50 29.62
N HIS A 58 6.32 5.42 28.76
CA HIS A 58 4.95 5.43 28.26
C HIS A 58 4.81 4.62 26.97
N ILE A 59 3.97 3.59 26.99
CA ILE A 59 3.68 2.71 25.86
C ILE A 59 2.27 2.96 25.34
N GLN A 60 2.14 3.25 24.05
CA GLN A 60 0.86 3.38 23.35
C GLN A 60 0.76 2.39 22.19
N TYR A 61 -0.37 1.67 22.12
CA TYR A 61 -0.71 0.78 21.02
C TYR A 61 -1.77 1.42 20.12
N ALA A 62 -1.61 1.28 18.81
CA ALA A 62 -2.57 1.66 17.76
C ALA A 62 -2.83 0.48 16.81
#